data_AF-A0A7C5Q5M9-F1
#
_entry.id   AF-A0A7C5Q5M9-F1
#
_cell.length_a   1.000
_cell.length_b   1.000
_cell.length_c   1.000
_cell.angle_alpha   90.00
_cell.angle_beta   90.00
_cell.angle_gamma   90.00
#
_symmetry.space_group_name_H-M   'P 1'
#
loop_
_entity.id
_entity.type
_entity.pdbx_description
1 polymer ?
#
loop_
_entity_poly.entity_id
_entity_poly.type
_entity_poly.pdbx_seq_one_letter_code
_entity_poly.pdbx_strand_id
1 'polypeptide(L)'
;MKYFTASLLFFLAFAKWCPAQSAPQFRAAGQEEHYVLILLSDVWANSKEIAGQVARYNELLPSGKPIHMQLYRIPFLSKQPVITLSGFANQNAAETYCQKLIDDHPDFLKMQIVTAVWPVALSNFNEMLRKKSAENYPAFLEKFYTAFII
;
A
#
# COMPACT_ATOMS: atom_id res chain seq x y z
N MET A 1 44.10 38.35 45.72
CA MET A 1 44.05 38.86 44.33
C MET A 1 44.80 37.84 43.48
N LYS A 2 44.25 37.07 42.54
CA LYS A 2 43.00 37.07 41.80
C LYS A 2 42.70 35.59 41.46
N TYR A 3 41.54 35.06 41.81
CA TYR A 3 40.96 33.89 41.14
C TYR A 3 39.87 34.46 40.24
N PHE A 4 39.98 34.39 38.91
CA PHE A 4 38.81 34.68 38.07
C PHE A 4 38.94 33.95 36.72
N THR A 5 38.09 32.93 36.59
CA THR A 5 37.36 32.52 35.38
C THR A 5 38.17 31.94 34.22
N ALA A 6 38.60 30.69 34.37
CA ALA A 6 38.60 29.73 33.29
C ALA A 6 37.45 28.73 33.54
N SER A 7 36.37 28.84 32.77
CA SER A 7 35.30 27.83 32.55
C SER A 7 33.95 28.52 32.33
N LEU A 8 33.76 29.14 31.16
CA LEU A 8 32.44 29.51 30.68
C LEU A 8 32.27 29.08 29.22
N LEU A 9 32.53 27.80 28.95
CA LEU A 9 32.20 27.14 27.68
C LEU A 9 31.74 25.70 27.96
N PHE A 10 30.78 25.56 28.88
CA PHE A 10 30.03 24.31 29.09
C PHE A 10 28.52 24.55 28.89
N PHE A 11 28.17 25.22 27.79
CA PHE A 11 26.78 25.36 27.31
C PHE A 11 26.63 24.65 25.95
N LEU A 12 27.17 23.43 25.85
CA LEU A 12 27.05 22.53 24.69
C LEU A 12 26.43 21.18 25.08
N ALA A 13 25.41 21.21 25.93
CA ALA A 13 24.51 20.09 26.17
C ALA A 13 23.23 20.75 26.68
N PHE A 14 22.15 20.89 25.92
CA PHE A 14 21.07 19.89 25.85
C PHE A 14 20.02 20.35 24.80
N ALA A 15 20.43 20.73 23.58
CA ALA A 15 19.49 21.27 22.59
C ALA A 15 19.16 20.30 21.43
N LYS A 16 19.43 18.99 21.54
CA LYS A 16 19.09 18.03 20.49
C LYS A 16 18.67 16.67 21.02
N TRP A 17 17.46 16.59 21.55
CA TRP A 17 16.67 15.36 21.52
C TRP A 17 15.19 15.68 21.49
N CYS A 18 14.78 16.34 20.40
CA CYS A 18 13.51 15.97 19.82
C CYS A 18 13.84 14.71 19.00
N PRO A 19 13.37 13.49 19.36
CA PRO A 19 13.40 12.42 18.38
C PRO A 19 12.63 12.97 17.20
N ALA A 20 13.32 13.21 16.08
CA ALA A 20 12.66 13.44 14.81
C ALA A 20 11.65 12.30 14.71
N GLN A 21 10.37 12.64 14.79
CA GLN A 21 9.29 11.69 14.73
C GLN A 21 9.31 11.18 13.30
N SER A 22 10.18 10.19 13.07
CA SER A 22 10.38 9.51 11.81
C SER A 22 8.98 9.16 11.35
N ALA A 23 8.57 9.77 10.24
CA ALA A 23 7.26 9.57 9.64
C ALA A 23 6.95 8.07 9.70
N PRO A 24 5.75 7.63 10.13
CA PRO A 24 5.49 6.21 10.33
C PRO A 24 5.91 5.45 9.08
N GLN A 25 6.98 4.65 9.20
CA GLN A 25 7.46 3.79 8.14
C GLN A 25 6.39 2.72 7.97
N PHE A 26 6.06 2.37 6.72
CA PHE A 26 5.16 1.26 6.45
C PHE A 26 5.61 0.02 7.24
N ARG A 27 4.65 -0.71 7.79
CA ARG A 27 4.90 -1.81 8.71
C ARG A 27 4.60 -3.13 8.04
N ALA A 28 5.48 -4.12 8.22
CA ALA A 28 5.21 -5.50 7.85
C ALA A 28 4.24 -6.11 8.88
N ALA A 29 2.95 -5.94 8.64
CA ALA A 29 1.88 -6.34 9.56
C ALA A 29 1.21 -7.65 9.11
N GLY A 30 1.98 -8.74 9.03
CA GLY A 30 1.55 -9.96 8.33
C GLY A 30 0.23 -10.62 8.82
N GLN A 31 -0.22 -10.31 10.05
CA GLN A 31 -1.42 -10.91 10.67
C GLN A 31 -2.67 -10.02 10.60
N GLU A 32 -2.56 -8.78 10.12
CA GLU A 32 -3.72 -7.89 10.02
C GLU A 32 -4.48 -8.11 8.70
N GLU A 33 -5.73 -7.63 8.63
CA GLU A 33 -6.47 -7.64 7.37
C GLU A 33 -5.69 -6.90 6.28
N HIS A 34 -5.66 -7.48 5.09
CA HIS A 34 -5.07 -6.86 3.91
C HIS A 34 -6.15 -6.50 2.90
N TYR A 35 -5.91 -5.39 2.21
CA TYR A 35 -6.58 -5.05 0.97
C TYR A 35 -5.71 -5.48 -0.20
N VAL A 36 -6.32 -5.68 -1.36
CA VAL A 36 -5.61 -5.69 -2.64
C VAL A 36 -6.10 -4.49 -3.44
N LEU A 37 -5.20 -3.57 -3.75
CA LEU A 37 -5.47 -2.39 -4.56
C LEU A 37 -5.06 -2.68 -6.01
N ILE A 38 -5.98 -2.50 -6.94
CA ILE A 38 -5.71 -2.59 -8.37
C ILE A 38 -5.73 -1.17 -8.93
N LEU A 39 -4.57 -0.70 -9.35
CA LEU A 39 -4.35 0.64 -9.89
C LEU A 39 -4.52 0.59 -11.40
N LEU A 40 -5.36 1.48 -11.93
CA LEU A 40 -5.67 1.55 -13.34
C LEU A 40 -4.83 2.61 -14.05
N SER A 41 -4.46 2.30 -15.29
CA SER A 41 -3.87 3.23 -16.25
C SER A 41 -4.83 4.37 -16.58
N ASP A 42 -4.29 5.57 -16.64
CA ASP A 42 -5.02 6.78 -17.00
C ASP A 42 -5.51 6.76 -18.47
N VAL A 43 -4.92 5.92 -19.33
CA VAL A 43 -5.10 5.99 -20.79
C VAL A 43 -6.29 5.15 -21.29
N TRP A 44 -6.62 4.05 -20.61
CA TRP A 44 -7.53 3.01 -21.13
C TRP A 44 -8.73 2.68 -20.23
N ALA A 45 -8.81 3.28 -19.04
CA ALA A 45 -9.71 2.78 -18.01
C ALA A 45 -11.10 3.41 -18.03
N ASN A 46 -12.07 2.70 -18.60
CA ASN A 46 -13.43 2.77 -18.07
C ASN A 46 -13.48 1.95 -16.76
N SER A 47 -13.19 2.61 -15.63
CA SER A 47 -13.08 1.96 -14.32
C SER A 47 -14.26 1.06 -13.94
N LYS A 48 -15.47 1.33 -14.45
CA LYS A 48 -16.64 0.47 -14.22
C LYS A 48 -16.59 -0.85 -14.99
N GLU A 49 -16.11 -0.82 -16.22
CA GLU A 49 -15.96 -2.03 -17.04
C GLU A 49 -14.91 -2.94 -16.44
N ILE A 50 -13.77 -2.37 -16.06
CA ILE A 50 -12.69 -3.12 -15.41
C ILE A 50 -13.14 -3.66 -14.06
N ALA A 51 -13.87 -2.88 -13.26
CA ALA A 51 -14.47 -3.39 -12.03
C ALA A 51 -15.43 -4.57 -12.29
N GLY A 52 -16.20 -4.55 -13.39
CA GLY A 52 -17.03 -5.68 -13.80
C GLY A 52 -16.22 -6.93 -14.15
N GLN A 53 -15.07 -6.78 -14.81
CA GLN A 53 -14.16 -7.89 -15.11
C GLN A 53 -13.52 -8.45 -13.82
N VAL A 54 -13.09 -7.58 -12.90
CA VAL A 54 -12.53 -7.98 -11.60
C VAL A 54 -13.59 -8.70 -10.76
N ALA A 55 -14.83 -8.22 -10.73
CA ALA A 55 -15.93 -8.88 -10.02
C ALA A 55 -16.19 -10.29 -10.55
N ARG A 56 -16.28 -10.46 -11.88
CA ARG A 56 -16.46 -11.78 -12.51
C ARG A 56 -15.32 -12.72 -12.20
N TYR A 57 -14.07 -12.24 -12.24
CA TYR A 57 -12.92 -13.06 -11.87
C TYR A 57 -13.02 -13.53 -10.41
N ASN A 58 -13.39 -12.64 -9.48
CA ASN A 58 -13.54 -12.99 -8.07
C ASN A 58 -14.68 -13.98 -7.80
N GLU A 59 -15.77 -13.95 -8.58
CA GLU A 59 -16.87 -14.93 -8.50
C GLU A 59 -16.45 -16.35 -8.91
N LEU A 60 -15.46 -16.47 -9.79
CA LEU A 60 -14.93 -17.76 -10.25
C LEU A 60 -13.92 -18.39 -9.28
N LEU A 61 -13.42 -17.61 -8.31
CA LEU A 61 -12.48 -18.12 -7.33
C LEU A 61 -13.21 -19.00 -6.30
N PRO A 62 -12.71 -20.22 -6.02
CA PRO A 62 -13.23 -21.04 -4.94
C PRO A 62 -12.75 -20.46 -3.59
N SER A 63 -13.33 -19.34 -3.16
CA SER A 63 -13.06 -18.77 -1.84
C SER A 63 -14.21 -19.10 -0.88
N GLY A 64 -13.89 -19.67 0.28
CA GLY A 64 -14.85 -19.91 1.35
C GLY A 64 -15.35 -18.62 2.04
N LYS A 65 -14.89 -17.45 1.60
CA LYS A 65 -15.28 -16.12 2.08
C LYS A 65 -15.46 -15.15 0.91
N PRO A 66 -16.47 -14.26 0.94
CA PRO A 66 -16.68 -13.28 -0.11
C PRO A 66 -15.55 -12.24 -0.13
N ILE A 67 -14.98 -12.00 -1.31
CA ILE A 67 -14.10 -10.84 -1.55
C ILE A 67 -15.02 -9.65 -1.84
N HIS A 68 -14.90 -8.58 -1.06
CA HIS A 68 -15.69 -7.37 -1.27
C HIS A 68 -14.92 -6.38 -2.15
N MET A 69 -15.57 -5.87 -3.18
CA MET A 69 -14.98 -4.90 -4.10
C MET A 69 -15.59 -3.52 -3.91
N GLN A 70 -14.75 -2.50 -3.88
CA GLN A 70 -15.14 -1.09 -3.80
C GLN A 70 -14.29 -0.23 -4.73
N LEU A 71 -14.88 0.85 -5.25
CA LEU A 71 -14.17 1.84 -6.06
C LEU A 71 -13.86 3.06 -5.19
N TYR A 72 -12.58 3.30 -4.91
CA TYR A 72 -12.13 4.46 -4.16
C TYR A 72 -11.48 5.50 -5.07
N ARG A 73 -11.88 6.77 -4.95
CA ARG A 73 -11.11 7.86 -5.53
C ARG A 73 -9.94 8.21 -4.61
N ILE A 74 -8.75 7.78 -5.00
CA ILE A 74 -7.49 8.04 -4.28
C ILE A 74 -6.55 8.82 -5.22
N PRO A 75 -6.67 10.16 -5.30
CA PRO A 75 -6.03 10.96 -6.36
C PRO A 75 -4.51 10.91 -6.38
N PHE A 76 -3.88 10.60 -5.25
CA PHE A 76 -2.43 10.45 -5.15
C PHE A 76 -1.91 9.07 -5.58
N LEU A 77 -2.81 8.12 -5.89
CA LEU A 77 -2.47 6.80 -6.44
C LEU A 77 -2.74 6.71 -7.93
N SER A 78 -3.91 7.20 -8.37
CA SER A 78 -4.32 7.19 -9.78
C SER A 78 -5.34 8.32 -10.02
N LYS A 79 -5.42 8.83 -11.26
CA LYS A 79 -6.50 9.74 -11.64
C LYS A 79 -7.83 9.00 -11.77
N GLN A 80 -7.77 7.69 -12.01
CA GLN A 80 -8.93 6.80 -12.06
C GLN A 80 -9.28 6.29 -10.66
N PRO A 81 -10.54 5.90 -10.41
CA PRO A 81 -10.88 5.17 -9.21
C PRO A 81 -10.02 3.91 -9.07
N VAL A 82 -9.40 3.74 -7.91
CA VAL A 82 -8.68 2.53 -7.51
C VAL A 82 -9.72 1.47 -7.15
N ILE A 83 -9.56 0.27 -7.70
CA ILE A 83 -10.37 -0.88 -7.31
C ILE A 83 -9.74 -1.46 -6.05
N THR A 84 -10.48 -1.46 -4.96
CA THR A 84 -10.05 -1.99 -3.67
C THR A 84 -10.81 -3.29 -3.39
N LEU A 85 -10.06 -4.34 -3.11
CA LEU A 85 -10.59 -5.64 -2.71
C LEU A 85 -10.30 -5.87 -1.23
N SER A 86 -11.29 -6.30 -0.46
CA SER A 86 -11.15 -6.66 0.96
C SER A 86 -11.67 -8.06 1.26
N GLY A 87 -11.45 -8.54 2.49
CA GLY A 87 -11.76 -9.92 2.90
C GLY A 87 -10.53 -10.83 3.03
N PHE A 88 -9.32 -10.30 2.87
CA PHE A 88 -8.08 -11.05 3.08
C PHE A 88 -7.64 -10.95 4.54
N ALA A 89 -7.76 -12.03 5.30
CA ALA A 89 -7.54 -12.02 6.74
C ALA A 89 -6.09 -11.72 7.16
N ASN A 90 -5.11 -11.89 6.26
CA ASN A 90 -3.69 -11.72 6.52
C ASN A 90 -2.91 -11.52 5.21
N GLN A 91 -1.61 -11.23 5.33
CA GLN A 91 -0.71 -11.01 4.19
C GLN A 91 -0.68 -12.21 3.24
N ASN A 92 -0.60 -13.42 3.78
CA ASN A 92 -0.55 -14.64 2.98
C ASN A 92 -1.79 -14.83 2.10
N ALA A 93 -2.98 -14.50 2.61
CA ALA A 93 -4.21 -14.57 1.82
C ALA A 93 -4.21 -13.57 0.66
N ALA A 94 -3.72 -12.35 0.89
CA ALA A 94 -3.59 -11.34 -0.16
C ALA A 94 -2.51 -11.72 -1.18
N GLU A 95 -1.36 -12.21 -0.74
CA GLU A 95 -0.29 -12.69 -1.64
C GLU A 95 -0.72 -13.89 -2.48
N THR A 96 -1.47 -14.83 -1.89
CA THR A 96 -2.02 -15.98 -2.62
C THR A 96 -2.98 -15.52 -3.72
N TYR A 97 -3.76 -14.48 -3.46
CA TYR A 97 -4.64 -13.89 -4.48
C TYR A 97 -3.83 -13.18 -5.58
N CYS A 98 -2.83 -12.38 -5.23
CA CYS A 98 -1.93 -11.74 -6.19
C CYS A 98 -1.17 -12.77 -7.04
N GLN A 99 -0.73 -13.87 -6.44
CA GLN A 99 -0.07 -14.96 -7.17
C GLN A 99 -1.02 -15.63 -8.16
N LYS A 100 -2.27 -15.91 -7.75
CA LYS A 100 -3.29 -16.40 -8.69
C LYS A 100 -3.53 -15.45 -9.85
N LEU A 101 -3.58 -14.15 -9.60
CA LEU A 101 -3.69 -13.15 -10.67
C LEU A 101 -2.53 -13.22 -11.67
N ILE A 102 -1.30 -13.45 -11.19
CA ILE A 102 -0.12 -13.64 -12.05
C ILE A 102 -0.27 -14.93 -12.87
N ASP A 103 -0.64 -16.02 -12.21
CA ASP A 103 -0.72 -17.35 -12.81
C ASP A 103 -1.86 -17.45 -13.85
N ASP A 104 -3.04 -16.93 -13.52
CA ASP A 104 -4.24 -16.98 -14.38
C ASP A 104 -4.19 -15.91 -15.49
N HIS A 105 -3.48 -14.80 -15.25
CA HIS A 105 -3.31 -13.67 -16.16
C HIS A 105 -4.64 -13.20 -16.83
N PRO A 106 -5.67 -12.82 -16.04
CA PRO A 106 -6.98 -12.46 -16.56
C PRO A 106 -6.94 -11.26 -17.52
N ASP A 107 -7.98 -11.11 -18.35
CA ASP A 107 -8.01 -10.12 -19.44
C ASP A 107 -7.79 -8.68 -18.96
N PHE A 108 -8.28 -8.32 -17.77
CA PHE A 108 -8.08 -6.96 -17.23
C PHE A 108 -6.63 -6.65 -16.84
N LEU A 109 -5.76 -7.66 -16.69
CA LEU A 109 -4.31 -7.46 -16.53
C LEU A 109 -3.58 -7.35 -17.88
N LYS A 110 -4.24 -7.66 -18.99
CA LYS A 110 -3.66 -7.54 -20.33
C LYS A 110 -3.65 -6.07 -20.78
N MET A 111 -2.80 -5.76 -21.75
CA MET A 111 -2.78 -4.49 -22.48
C MET A 111 -2.53 -3.21 -21.65
N GLN A 112 -1.77 -3.29 -20.55
CA GLN A 112 -1.38 -2.12 -19.73
C GLN A 112 -2.57 -1.34 -19.15
N ILE A 113 -3.72 -2.00 -18.97
CA ILE A 113 -4.92 -1.41 -18.34
C ILE A 113 -4.70 -1.24 -16.83
N VAL A 114 -4.08 -2.24 -16.21
CA VAL A 114 -3.64 -2.21 -14.82
C VAL A 114 -2.17 -1.84 -14.81
N THR A 115 -1.81 -0.87 -13.96
CA THR A 115 -0.43 -0.37 -13.79
C THR A 115 0.24 -0.87 -12.52
N ALA A 116 -0.55 -1.41 -11.59
CA ALA A 116 -0.04 -2.11 -10.44
C ALA A 116 -1.15 -2.87 -9.70
N VAL A 117 -0.74 -3.95 -9.02
CA VAL A 117 -1.56 -4.63 -8.02
C VAL A 117 -0.81 -4.67 -6.70
N TRP A 118 -1.35 -4.01 -5.67
CA TRP A 118 -0.70 -3.83 -4.38
C TRP A 118 -1.45 -4.54 -3.26
N PRO A 119 -0.86 -5.56 -2.61
CA PRO A 119 -1.36 -6.07 -1.34
C PRO A 119 -0.99 -5.07 -0.22
N VAL A 120 -2.00 -4.54 0.48
CA VAL A 120 -1.84 -3.47 1.47
C VAL A 120 -2.48 -3.82 2.80
N ALA A 121 -1.66 -3.97 3.82
CA ALA A 121 -2.11 -4.14 5.19
C ALA A 121 -3.01 -2.95 5.65
N LEU A 122 -4.09 -3.21 6.39
CA LEU A 122 -5.09 -2.22 6.82
C LEU A 122 -4.45 -0.97 7.46
N SER A 123 -3.46 -1.15 8.32
CA SER A 123 -2.75 -0.04 8.98
C SER A 123 -1.99 0.83 7.98
N ASN A 124 -1.36 0.21 6.97
CA ASN A 124 -0.67 0.92 5.89
C ASN A 124 -1.64 1.64 4.96
N PHE A 125 -2.79 1.03 4.65
CA PHE A 125 -3.84 1.66 3.83
C PHE A 125 -4.37 2.92 4.52
N ASN A 126 -4.71 2.82 5.80
CA ASN A 126 -5.15 3.96 6.61
C ASN A 126 -4.08 5.06 6.67
N GLU A 127 -2.81 4.67 6.80
CA GLU A 127 -1.69 5.61 6.83
C GLU A 127 -1.52 6.34 5.48
N MET A 128 -1.68 5.66 4.34
CA MET A 128 -1.67 6.30 3.03
C MET A 128 -2.78 7.32 2.88
N LEU A 129 -4.01 6.96 3.29
CA LEU A 129 -5.15 7.88 3.25
C LEU A 129 -4.93 9.09 4.15
N ARG A 130 -4.40 8.88 5.36
CA ARG A 130 -4.11 9.94 6.33
C ARG A 130 -3.04 10.91 5.82
N LYS A 131 -1.95 10.39 5.24
CA LYS A 131 -0.85 11.19 4.68
C LYS A 131 -1.14 11.74 3.30
N LYS A 132 -2.16 11.24 2.61
CA LYS A 132 -2.45 11.49 1.20
C LYS A 132 -1.24 11.19 0.30
N SER A 133 -0.51 10.12 0.61
CA SER A 133 0.71 9.74 -0.10
C SER A 133 0.94 8.24 0.03
N ALA A 134 1.46 7.63 -1.04
CA ALA A 134 2.02 6.28 -1.04
C ALA A 134 3.52 6.29 -1.38
N GLU A 135 4.18 7.43 -1.15
CA GLU A 135 5.62 7.58 -1.35
C GLU A 135 6.38 6.51 -0.56
N ASN A 136 7.35 5.87 -1.20
CA ASN A 136 8.14 4.74 -0.68
C ASN A 136 7.37 3.43 -0.50
N TYR A 137 6.08 3.36 -0.85
CA TYR A 137 5.33 2.12 -0.74
C TYR A 137 5.77 1.05 -1.75
N PRO A 138 6.06 1.36 -3.04
CA PRO A 138 6.59 0.38 -3.97
C PRO A 138 7.91 -0.27 -3.49
N ALA A 139 8.85 0.54 -2.98
CA ALA A 139 10.09 0.04 -2.41
C ALA A 139 9.88 -0.80 -1.13
N PHE A 140 8.82 -0.49 -0.36
CA PHE A 140 8.42 -1.32 0.76
C PHE A 140 7.84 -2.67 0.29
N LEU A 141 7.01 -2.68 -0.76
CA LEU A 141 6.46 -3.91 -1.33
C LEU A 141 7.57 -4.87 -1.79
N GLU A 142 8.53 -4.37 -2.57
CA GLU A 142 9.68 -5.14 -3.08
C GLU A 142 10.48 -5.84 -1.98
N LYS A 143 10.51 -5.27 -0.77
CA LYS A 143 11.28 -5.79 0.36
C LYS A 143 10.51 -6.82 1.19
N PHE A 144 9.18 -6.73 1.25
CA PHE A 144 8.37 -7.43 2.24
C PHE A 144 7.28 -8.34 1.66
N TYR A 145 7.05 -8.31 0.34
CA TYR A 145 6.03 -9.12 -0.33
C TYR A 145 6.65 -9.97 -1.43
N THR A 146 6.16 -11.21 -1.55
CA THR A 146 6.72 -12.19 -2.49
C THR A 146 6.13 -12.04 -3.90
N ALA A 147 4.86 -11.66 -4.00
CA ALA A 147 4.11 -11.57 -5.24
C ALA A 147 3.47 -10.18 -5.37
N PHE A 148 3.84 -9.44 -6.42
CA PHE A 148 3.19 -8.19 -6.83
C PHE A 148 3.35 -8.01 -8.35
N ILE A 149 2.43 -7.25 -8.95
CA ILE A 149 2.36 -7.03 -10.40
C ILE A 149 2.62 -5.56 -10.68
N ILE A 150 3.48 -5.28 -11.67
CA ILE A 150 3.77 -3.95 -12.25
C ILE A 150 3.13 -3.87 -13.63
#